data_AF-A0A6C0F4U9-F1
#
_entry.id   AF-A0A6C0F4U9-F1
#
_cell.length_a   1.000
_cell.length_b   1.000
_cell.length_c   1.000
_cell.angle_alpha   90.00
_cell.angle_beta   90.00
_cell.angle_gamma   90.00
#
_symmetry.space_group_name_H-M   'P 1'
#
loop_
_entity.id
_entity.type
_entity.pdbx_description
1 polymer ?
#
loop_
_entity_poly.entity_id
_entity_poly.type
_entity_poly.pdbx_seq_one_letter_code
_entity_poly.pdbx_strand_id
1 'polypeptide(L)'
;MQTMNMSYSTLMDIQSILQSLLRNDLCKMVHKRSPNTPFSEILKHVDKYIAGDPPLFEIQSGNPNKRIKQIPPDEERCCARTWNHNQGTRCTQRRKRDSECPEYCGTHNRELTKRGYLKFHRYDEPRPEINAEGSRIPWYDTTPMESLQIILDYHGAYLKTHLKRPKVTP
;
A
#
# COMPACT_ATOMS: atom_id res chain seq x y z
N MET A 1 37.93 3.11 6.59
CA MET A 1 36.47 3.22 6.84
C MET A 1 36.17 2.36 8.06
N GLN A 2 35.96 2.95 9.23
CA GLN A 2 35.63 2.19 10.45
C GLN A 2 34.12 1.87 10.40
N THR A 3 33.79 0.59 10.25
CA THR A 3 32.44 0.09 10.47
C THR A 3 32.15 0.17 11.96
N MET A 4 31.25 1.07 12.34
CA MET A 4 30.74 1.14 13.71
C MET A 4 29.92 -0.12 14.00
N ASN A 5 30.56 -1.12 14.64
CA ASN A 5 29.85 -2.26 15.20
C ASN A 5 29.03 -1.78 16.40
N MET A 6 27.73 -1.58 16.19
CA MET A 6 26.79 -1.38 17.29
C MET A 6 26.70 -2.66 18.11
N SER A 7 26.81 -2.52 19.44
CA SER A 7 26.70 -3.66 20.35
C SER A 7 25.27 -4.21 20.37
N TYR A 8 25.11 -5.52 20.55
CA TYR A 8 23.82 -6.21 20.65
C TYR A 8 22.92 -5.63 21.76
N SER A 9 23.53 -5.14 22.85
CA SER A 9 22.82 -4.42 23.92
C SER A 9 22.16 -3.14 23.40
N THR A 10 22.89 -2.34 22.61
CA THR A 10 22.37 -1.08 22.04
C THR A 10 21.28 -1.33 20.99
N LEU A 11 21.35 -2.44 20.25
CA LEU A 11 20.30 -2.85 19.31
C LEU A 11 19.00 -3.24 20.03
N MET A 12 19.11 -3.98 21.14
CA MET A 12 17.97 -4.31 22.01
C MET A 12 17.32 -3.06 22.62
N ASP A 13 18.14 -2.08 23.02
CA ASP A 13 17.66 -0.80 23.57
C ASP A 13 16.90 0.03 22.53
N ILE A 14 17.42 0.12 21.29
CA ILE A 14 16.76 0.84 20.19
C ILE A 14 15.47 0.14 19.80
N GLN A 15 15.47 -1.20 19.71
CA GLN A 15 14.28 -1.97 19.39
C GLN A 15 13.18 -1.75 20.44
N SER A 16 13.54 -1.73 21.73
CA SER A 16 12.59 -1.45 22.82
C SER A 16 12.00 -0.04 22.73
N ILE A 17 12.82 0.96 22.40
CA ILE A 17 12.38 2.35 22.20
C ILE A 17 11.41 2.44 21.02
N LEU A 18 11.75 1.84 19.89
CA LEU A 18 10.91 1.86 18.67
C LEU A 18 9.58 1.15 18.89
N GLN A 19 9.57 -0.01 19.56
CA GLN A 19 8.34 -0.72 19.92
C GLN A 19 7.45 0.12 20.84
N SER A 20 8.05 0.83 21.81
CA SER A 20 7.32 1.68 22.75
C SER A 20 6.69 2.91 22.05
N LEU A 21 7.41 3.52 21.11
CA LEU A 21 6.90 4.63 20.31
C LEU A 21 5.74 4.17 19.40
N LEU A 22 5.94 3.06 18.68
CA LEU A 22 4.90 2.47 17.82
C LEU A 22 3.64 2.11 18.60
N ARG A 23 3.79 1.48 19.77
CA ARG A 23 2.69 1.13 20.69
C ARG A 23 1.87 2.35 21.07
N ASN A 24 2.53 3.43 21.48
CA ASN A 24 1.86 4.67 21.90
C ASN A 24 1.10 5.32 20.75
N ASP A 25 1.69 5.37 19.56
CA ASP A 25 1.06 5.98 18.40
C ASP A 25 -0.15 5.19 17.92
N LEU A 26 -0.05 3.86 17.86
CA LEU A 26 -1.18 2.98 17.52
C LEU A 26 -2.33 3.10 18.52
N CYS A 27 -2.04 3.11 19.82
CA CYS A 27 -3.08 3.27 20.85
C CYS A 27 -3.82 4.61 20.71
N LYS A 28 -3.10 5.72 20.47
CA LYS A 28 -3.70 7.04 20.22
C LYS A 28 -4.58 7.04 18.96
N MET A 29 -4.10 6.43 17.88
CA MET A 29 -4.85 6.34 16.62
C MET A 29 -6.13 5.54 16.76
N VAL A 30 -6.09 4.39 17.44
CA VAL A 30 -7.26 3.54 17.67
C VAL A 30 -8.26 4.24 18.59
N HIS A 31 -7.80 4.83 19.69
CA HIS A 31 -8.67 5.55 20.62
C HIS A 31 -9.37 6.74 19.95
N LYS A 32 -8.68 7.47 19.07
CA LYS A 32 -9.29 8.57 18.28
C LYS A 32 -10.43 8.09 17.38
N ARG A 33 -10.37 6.85 16.87
CA ARG A 33 -11.39 6.27 15.98
C ARG A 33 -12.48 5.51 16.74
N SER A 34 -12.16 5.02 17.92
CA SER A 34 -13.05 4.27 18.81
C SER A 34 -12.98 4.84 20.24
N PRO A 35 -13.50 6.06 20.47
CA PRO A 35 -13.35 6.76 21.75
C PRO A 35 -14.06 6.03 22.91
N ASN A 36 -15.07 5.21 22.59
CA ASN A 36 -15.84 4.44 23.57
C ASN A 36 -15.18 3.11 23.94
N THR A 37 -14.12 2.70 23.24
CA THR A 37 -13.39 1.47 23.59
C THR A 37 -12.42 1.77 24.74
N PRO A 38 -12.47 1.01 25.85
CA PRO A 38 -11.54 1.17 26.95
C PRO A 38 -10.09 1.11 26.49
N PHE A 39 -9.27 2.06 26.95
CA PHE A 39 -7.86 2.13 26.57
C PHE A 39 -7.09 0.85 26.94
N SER A 40 -7.48 0.18 28.03
CA SER A 40 -6.95 -1.12 28.44
C SER A 40 -7.22 -2.26 27.45
N GLU A 41 -8.33 -2.20 26.73
CA GLU A 41 -8.67 -3.16 25.67
C GLU A 41 -7.88 -2.85 24.39
N ILE A 42 -7.76 -1.56 24.04
CA ILE A 42 -6.91 -1.08 22.94
C ILE A 42 -5.46 -1.53 23.14
N LEU A 43 -4.91 -1.33 24.34
CA LEU A 43 -3.54 -1.74 24.70
C LEU A 43 -3.33 -3.24 24.47
N LYS A 44 -4.25 -4.10 24.93
CA LYS A 44 -4.16 -5.55 24.74
C LYS A 44 -4.10 -5.95 23.25
N HIS A 45 -4.89 -5.31 22.41
CA HIS A 45 -4.91 -5.59 20.97
C HIS A 45 -3.64 -5.10 20.27
N VAL A 46 -3.17 -3.90 20.63
CA VAL A 46 -1.94 -3.32 20.08
C VAL A 46 -0.71 -4.14 20.51
N ASP A 47 -0.65 -4.60 21.77
CA ASP A 47 0.45 -5.42 22.27
C ASP A 47 0.54 -6.77 21.57
N LYS A 48 -0.61 -7.45 21.36
CA LYS A 48 -0.67 -8.68 20.57
C LYS A 48 -0.20 -8.46 19.13
N TYR A 49 -0.61 -7.35 18.51
CA TYR A 49 -0.19 -6.99 17.16
C TYR A 49 1.32 -6.71 17.04
N ILE A 50 1.92 -6.00 18.02
CA ILE A 50 3.36 -5.71 18.06
C ILE A 50 4.18 -6.97 18.35
N ALA A 51 3.64 -7.91 19.14
CA ALA A 51 4.29 -9.19 19.45
C ALA A 51 4.30 -10.18 18.26
N GLY A 52 3.69 -9.82 17.12
CA GLY A 52 3.62 -10.70 15.95
C GLY A 52 2.57 -11.80 16.06
N ASP A 53 1.70 -11.73 17.08
CA ASP A 53 0.46 -12.53 17.20
C ASP A 53 -0.74 -11.60 16.95
N PRO A 54 -0.87 -11.05 15.73
CA PRO A 54 -1.98 -10.16 15.44
C PRO A 54 -3.26 -10.96 15.72
N PRO A 55 -4.19 -10.44 16.55
CA PRO A 55 -5.51 -11.03 16.57
C PRO A 55 -5.96 -11.07 15.12
N LEU A 56 -6.41 -12.24 14.66
CA LEU A 56 -7.14 -12.38 13.41
C LEU A 56 -8.30 -11.39 13.48
N PHE A 57 -8.05 -10.16 13.01
CA PHE A 57 -9.11 -9.28 12.62
C PHE A 57 -9.72 -10.02 11.45
N GLU A 58 -10.79 -10.77 11.72
CA GLU A 58 -11.81 -10.99 10.72
C GLU A 58 -12.26 -9.60 10.30
N ILE A 59 -11.62 -9.08 9.26
CA ILE A 59 -12.20 -8.04 8.44
C ILE A 59 -13.56 -8.63 8.09
N GLN A 60 -14.64 -8.08 8.66
CA GLN A 60 -15.98 -8.48 8.28
C GLN A 60 -16.06 -8.33 6.77
N SER A 61 -15.92 -9.45 6.07
CA SER A 61 -15.89 -9.51 4.62
C SER A 61 -17.30 -9.12 4.21
N GLY A 62 -17.41 -7.90 3.67
CA GLY A 62 -18.66 -7.17 3.63
C GLY A 62 -19.82 -7.96 3.01
N ASN A 63 -21.02 -7.73 3.54
CA ASN A 63 -22.31 -8.30 3.12
C ASN A 63 -22.25 -9.80 2.71
N PRO A 64 -22.74 -10.74 3.53
CA PRO A 64 -22.76 -12.17 3.20
C PRO A 64 -23.51 -12.51 1.89
N ASN A 65 -24.31 -11.58 1.36
CA ASN A 65 -24.96 -11.69 0.05
C ASN A 65 -24.13 -11.15 -1.13
N LYS A 66 -22.91 -10.67 -0.90
CA LYS A 66 -22.03 -10.20 -1.98
C LYS A 66 -21.51 -11.41 -2.73
N ARG A 67 -22.19 -11.77 -3.82
CA ARG A 67 -21.73 -12.80 -4.77
C ARG A 67 -20.24 -12.61 -5.02
N ILE A 68 -19.43 -13.60 -4.62
CA ILE A 68 -18.01 -13.65 -4.97
C ILE A 68 -17.98 -13.65 -6.51
N LYS A 69 -17.57 -12.54 -7.11
CA LYS A 69 -17.40 -12.46 -8.56
C LYS A 69 -16.25 -13.41 -8.90
N GLN A 70 -16.59 -14.55 -9.50
CA GLN A 70 -15.59 -15.47 -10.01
C GLN A 70 -14.68 -14.73 -11.00
N ILE A 71 -13.37 -14.79 -10.74
CA ILE A 71 -12.38 -14.25 -11.65
C ILE A 71 -12.38 -15.17 -12.89
N PRO A 72 -12.51 -14.62 -14.11
CA PRO A 72 -12.47 -15.41 -15.33
C PRO A 72 -11.10 -16.08 -15.53
N PRO A 73 -11.03 -17.15 -16.34
CA PRO A 73 -9.77 -17.70 -16.82
C PRO A 73 -8.88 -16.64 -17.48
N ASP A 74 -7.57 -16.87 -17.45
CA ASP A 74 -6.59 -15.89 -17.92
C ASP A 74 -6.71 -15.57 -19.42
N GLU A 75 -7.19 -16.50 -20.23
CA GLU A 75 -7.44 -16.31 -21.66
C GLU A 75 -8.64 -15.40 -21.92
N GLU A 76 -9.50 -15.20 -20.92
CA GLU A 76 -10.71 -14.39 -21.02
C GLU A 76 -10.58 -13.07 -20.24
N ARG A 77 -9.51 -12.91 -19.48
CA ARG A 77 -9.26 -11.71 -18.68
C ARG A 77 -8.73 -10.56 -19.52
N CYS A 78 -9.17 -9.38 -19.13
CA CYS A 78 -8.61 -8.11 -19.59
C CYS A 78 -7.08 -8.06 -19.38
N CYS A 79 -6.35 -7.61 -20.39
CA CYS A 79 -4.88 -7.49 -20.34
C CYS A 79 -4.37 -6.24 -19.61
N ALA A 80 -5.25 -5.32 -19.20
CA ALA A 80 -4.84 -4.10 -18.51
C ALA A 80 -4.30 -4.38 -17.10
N ARG A 81 -3.22 -3.68 -16.74
CA ARG A 81 -2.73 -3.61 -15.37
C ARG A 81 -3.58 -2.65 -14.55
N THR A 82 -3.92 -3.04 -13.34
CA THR A 82 -4.72 -2.25 -12.40
C THR A 82 -3.93 -1.98 -11.13
N TRP A 83 -4.21 -0.86 -10.49
CA TRP A 83 -3.65 -0.56 -9.18
C TRP A 83 -4.23 -1.51 -8.12
N ASN A 84 -3.36 -2.28 -7.47
CA ASN A 84 -3.73 -3.13 -6.34
C ASN A 84 -2.60 -3.06 -5.31
N HIS A 85 -2.74 -2.17 -4.33
CA HIS A 85 -1.75 -1.98 -3.26
C HIS A 85 -0.31 -1.95 -3.79
N ASN A 86 -0.09 -1.17 -4.85
CA ASN A 86 1.23 -0.97 -5.45
C ASN A 86 1.86 -2.21 -6.09
N GLN A 87 1.16 -3.33 -6.21
CA GLN A 87 1.71 -4.52 -6.88
C GLN A 87 1.48 -4.47 -8.41
N GLY A 88 0.40 -3.80 -8.84
CA GLY A 88 0.04 -3.70 -10.25
C GLY A 88 -0.47 -5.03 -10.81
N THR A 89 -1.62 -5.50 -10.32
CA THR A 89 -2.19 -6.79 -10.72
C THR A 89 -2.99 -6.70 -12.02
N ARG A 90 -3.19 -7.84 -12.68
CA ARG A 90 -4.03 -7.93 -13.87
C ARG A 90 -5.50 -7.71 -13.53
N CYS A 91 -6.18 -6.91 -14.34
CA CYS A 91 -7.61 -6.68 -14.21
C CYS A 91 -8.42 -8.00 -14.08
N THR A 92 -9.41 -8.00 -13.20
CA THR A 92 -10.25 -9.18 -12.91
C THR A 92 -11.50 -9.28 -13.80
N GLN A 93 -11.71 -8.33 -14.71
CA GLN A 93 -12.86 -8.31 -15.60
C GLN A 93 -12.61 -9.12 -16.88
N ARG A 94 -13.69 -9.68 -17.45
CA ARG A 94 -13.66 -10.32 -18.77
C ARG A 94 -13.36 -9.28 -19.85
N ARG A 95 -12.56 -9.66 -20.85
CA ARG A 95 -12.36 -8.89 -22.07
C ARG A 95 -13.65 -8.85 -22.90
N LYS A 96 -13.87 -7.76 -23.64
CA LYS A 96 -15.04 -7.60 -24.53
C LYS A 96 -14.59 -7.88 -25.96
N ARG A 97 -14.82 -9.10 -26.46
CA ARG A 97 -14.35 -9.54 -27.79
C ARG A 97 -14.89 -8.67 -28.94
N ASP A 98 -16.11 -8.16 -28.80
CA ASP A 98 -16.76 -7.32 -29.82
C ASP A 98 -16.47 -5.82 -29.63
N SER A 99 -15.26 -5.47 -29.19
CA SER A 99 -14.85 -4.08 -28.99
C SER A 99 -13.64 -3.73 -29.83
N GLU A 100 -13.39 -2.43 -29.99
CA GLU A 100 -12.27 -1.88 -30.74
C GLU A 100 -10.92 -2.46 -30.28
N CYS A 101 -10.75 -2.66 -28.97
CA CYS A 101 -9.60 -3.35 -28.41
C CYS A 101 -10.06 -4.62 -27.67
N PRO A 102 -10.14 -5.79 -28.37
CA PRO A 102 -10.79 -7.00 -27.87
C PRO A 102 -10.07 -7.66 -26.68
N GLU A 103 -8.84 -7.23 -26.38
CA GLU A 103 -8.03 -7.71 -25.25
C GLU A 103 -8.40 -7.06 -23.92
N TYR A 104 -9.25 -6.03 -23.94
CA TYR A 104 -9.60 -5.27 -22.74
C TYR A 104 -11.08 -5.39 -22.38
N CYS A 105 -11.40 -5.14 -21.12
CA CYS A 105 -12.79 -5.05 -20.67
C CYS A 105 -13.42 -3.74 -21.15
N GLY A 106 -14.74 -3.60 -20.98
CA GLY A 106 -15.46 -2.38 -21.39
C GLY A 106 -15.00 -1.11 -20.68
N THR A 107 -14.40 -1.19 -19.49
CA THR A 107 -13.84 -0.02 -18.79
C THR A 107 -12.53 0.44 -19.43
N HIS A 108 -11.60 -0.47 -19.67
CA HIS A 108 -10.30 -0.14 -20.25
C HIS A 108 -10.40 0.18 -21.75
N ASN A 109 -11.37 -0.38 -22.48
CA ASN A 109 -11.71 0.09 -23.82
C ASN A 109 -12.12 1.57 -23.80
N ARG A 110 -13.04 1.96 -22.90
CA ARG A 110 -13.45 3.37 -22.76
C ARG A 110 -12.28 4.29 -22.38
N GLU A 111 -11.36 3.81 -21.56
CA GLU A 111 -10.14 4.55 -21.21
C GLU A 111 -9.25 4.77 -22.44
N LEU A 112 -9.00 3.71 -23.21
CA LEU A 112 -8.24 3.77 -24.46
C LEU A 112 -8.89 4.71 -25.48
N THR A 113 -10.20 4.60 -25.71
CA THR A 113 -10.91 5.51 -26.62
C THR A 113 -10.85 6.97 -26.14
N LYS A 114 -10.89 7.22 -24.83
CA LYS A 114 -10.90 8.59 -24.28
C LYS A 114 -9.51 9.24 -24.23
N ARG A 115 -8.46 8.48 -23.93
CA ARG A 115 -7.12 9.01 -23.63
C ARG A 115 -6.04 8.55 -24.61
N GLY A 116 -6.28 7.49 -25.35
CA GLY A 116 -5.29 6.84 -26.22
C GLY A 116 -4.30 5.93 -25.50
N TYR A 117 -4.33 5.84 -24.16
CA TYR A 117 -3.39 5.03 -23.38
C TYR A 117 -4.03 4.47 -22.10
N LEU A 118 -3.43 3.39 -21.56
CA LEU A 118 -3.77 2.84 -20.23
C LEU A 118 -2.87 3.44 -19.16
N LYS A 119 -3.44 3.85 -18.02
CA LYS A 119 -2.68 4.48 -16.91
C LYS A 119 -1.49 3.66 -16.41
N PHE A 120 -1.57 2.33 -16.44
CA PHE A 120 -0.53 1.43 -15.92
C PHE A 120 -0.03 0.41 -16.95
N HIS A 121 -0.25 0.70 -18.24
CA HIS A 121 0.09 -0.18 -19.37
C HIS A 121 -0.58 -1.55 -19.28
N ARG A 122 -0.14 -2.49 -20.11
CA ARG A 122 -0.59 -3.87 -20.02
C ARG A 122 0.07 -4.60 -18.86
N TYR A 123 -0.56 -5.68 -18.44
CA TYR A 123 -0.06 -6.51 -17.36
C TYR A 123 1.13 -7.40 -17.77
N ASP A 124 1.18 -7.80 -19.03
CA ASP A 124 2.28 -8.56 -19.65
C ASP A 124 3.48 -7.68 -20.03
N GLU A 125 3.33 -6.35 -20.02
CA GLU A 125 4.41 -5.39 -20.25
C GLU A 125 5.14 -5.00 -18.96
N PRO A 126 6.38 -4.49 -19.02
CA PRO A 126 7.06 -3.91 -17.87
C PRO A 126 6.21 -2.83 -17.19
N ARG A 127 6.31 -2.74 -15.86
CA ARG A 127 5.59 -1.73 -15.09
C ARG A 127 6.13 -0.33 -15.41
N PRO A 128 5.26 0.67 -15.65
CA PRO A 128 5.72 2.03 -15.90
C PRO A 128 6.35 2.62 -14.64
N GLU A 129 7.56 3.16 -14.73
CA GLU A 129 8.24 3.77 -13.58
C GLU A 129 7.64 5.12 -13.18
N ILE A 130 7.04 5.83 -14.14
CA ILE A 130 6.54 7.19 -14.01
C ILE A 130 5.10 7.22 -14.53
N ASN A 131 4.22 7.96 -13.85
CA ASN A 131 2.85 8.18 -14.29
C ASN A 131 2.75 9.29 -15.36
N ALA A 132 1.55 9.50 -15.90
CA ALA A 132 1.29 10.54 -16.90
C ALA A 132 1.60 11.96 -16.39
N GLU A 133 1.60 12.17 -15.07
CA GLU A 133 1.91 13.44 -14.42
C GLU A 133 3.42 13.62 -14.08
N GLY A 134 4.29 12.71 -14.51
CA GLY A 134 5.74 12.80 -14.28
C GLY A 134 6.21 12.38 -12.89
N SER A 135 5.33 11.79 -12.07
CA SER A 135 5.64 11.31 -10.72
C SER A 135 6.00 9.82 -10.72
N ARG A 136 6.99 9.44 -9.90
CA ARG A 136 7.42 8.03 -9.77
C ARG A 136 6.31 7.18 -9.16
N ILE A 137 6.02 6.03 -9.78
CA ILE A 137 5.05 5.08 -9.26
C ILE A 137 5.74 4.14 -8.26
N PRO A 138 5.29 4.09 -6.99
CA PRO A 138 5.96 3.31 -5.96
C PRO A 138 5.51 1.85 -6.02
N TRP A 139 5.96 1.08 -7.01
CA TRP A 139 5.65 -0.35 -7.08
C TRP A 139 6.26 -1.12 -5.90
N TYR A 140 5.50 -2.05 -5.32
CA TYR A 140 5.94 -2.93 -4.24
C TYR A 140 6.15 -4.33 -4.80
N ASP A 141 7.42 -4.63 -5.06
CA ASP A 141 7.88 -5.91 -5.64
C ASP A 141 8.38 -6.85 -4.55
N THR A 142 8.32 -6.35 -3.33
CA THR A 142 9.30 -6.63 -2.31
C THR A 142 8.59 -7.02 -1.03
N THR A 143 9.33 -7.68 -0.15
CA THR A 143 8.84 -8.15 1.15
C THR A 143 8.21 -7.01 1.96
N PRO A 144 7.37 -7.30 2.98
CA PRO A 144 6.77 -6.27 3.81
C PRO A 144 7.75 -5.21 4.35
N MET A 145 9.01 -5.59 4.60
CA MET A 145 10.07 -4.69 5.09
C MET A 145 10.55 -3.69 4.04
N GLU A 146 10.77 -4.15 2.81
CA GLU A 146 11.14 -3.27 1.70
C GLU A 146 9.97 -2.36 1.31
N SER A 147 8.73 -2.84 1.44
CA SER A 147 7.53 -2.01 1.28
C SER A 147 7.46 -0.90 2.34
N LEU A 148 7.82 -1.21 3.59
CA LEU A 148 7.95 -0.24 4.68
C LEU A 148 9.00 0.83 4.37
N GLN A 149 10.16 0.42 3.83
CA GLN A 149 11.22 1.35 3.45
C GLN A 149 10.78 2.31 2.34
N ILE A 150 10.08 1.83 1.30
CA ILE A 150 9.58 2.68 0.21
C ILE A 150 8.52 3.68 0.74
N ILE A 151 7.65 3.27 1.66
CA ILE A 151 6.68 4.18 2.31
C ILE A 151 7.41 5.29 3.08
N LEU A 152 8.42 4.92 3.86
CA LEU A 152 9.23 5.88 4.61
C LEU A 152 9.97 6.86 3.69
N ASP A 153 10.53 6.38 2.59
CA ASP A 153 11.24 7.21 1.61
C ASP A 153 10.29 8.18 0.90
N TYR A 154 9.10 7.72 0.51
CA TYR A 154 8.07 8.54 -0.11
C TYR A 154 7.60 9.67 0.83
N HIS A 155 7.29 9.34 2.08
CA HIS A 155 6.89 10.34 3.07
C HIS A 155 8.06 11.26 3.46
N GLY A 156 9.28 10.76 3.51
CA GLY A 156 10.48 11.56 3.75
C GLY A 156 10.71 12.62 2.66
N ALA A 157 10.53 12.26 1.39
CA ALA A 157 10.63 13.19 0.26
C ALA A 157 9.51 14.25 0.28
N TYR A 158 8.28 13.84 0.61
CA TYR A 158 7.15 14.75 0.79
C TYR A 158 7.42 15.77 1.92
N LEU A 159 7.90 15.31 3.07
CA LEU A 159 8.21 16.18 4.20
C LEU A 159 9.35 17.16 3.91
N LYS A 160 10.42 16.74 3.20
CA LYS A 160 11.52 17.63 2.80
C LYS A 160 11.09 18.76 1.87
N THR A 161 10.09 18.52 1.02
CA THR A 161 9.59 19.50 0.06
C THR A 161 8.53 20.44 0.66
N HIS A 162 7.79 19.99 1.68
CA HIS A 162 6.66 20.72 2.27
C HIS A 162 6.96 21.34 3.64
N LEU A 163 8.05 20.94 4.32
CA LEU A 163 8.59 21.63 5.49
C LEU A 163 9.73 22.56 5.05
N LYS A 164 9.41 23.69 4.39
CA LYS A 164 10.37 24.80 4.31
C LYS A 164 10.58 25.31 5.74
N ARG A 165 11.83 25.23 6.23
CA ARG A 165 12.21 25.81 7.53
C ARG A 165 11.67 27.25 7.60
N PRO A 166 11.04 27.67 8.71
CA PRO A 166 10.69 29.07 8.88
C PRO A 166 11.96 29.89 8.72
N LYS A 167 11.90 30.96 7.91
CA LYS A 167 12.98 31.94 7.84
C LYS A 167 13.13 32.51 9.25
N VAL A 168 14.22 32.17 9.92
CA VAL A 168 14.64 32.88 11.13
C VAL A 168 15.10 34.24 10.66
N THR A 169 14.23 35.25 10.78
CA THR A 169 14.64 36.65 10.67
C THR A 169 15.48 37.01 11.90
N PRO A 170 16.60 37.74 11.72
CA PRO A 170 17.52 38.10 12.79
C PRO A 170 16.88 39.00 13.86
#